data_AF-A0A3D0CV49-F1
#
_entry.id   AF-A0A3D0CV49-F1
#
_cell.length_a   1.000
_cell.length_b   1.000
_cell.length_c   1.000
_cell.angle_alpha   90.00
_cell.angle_beta   90.00
_cell.angle_gamma   90.00
#
_symmetry.space_group_name_H-M   'P 1'
#
loop_
_entity.id
_entity.type
_entity.pdbx_description
1 polymer ?
#
loop_
_entity_poly.entity_id
_entity_poly.type
_entity_poly.pdbx_seq_one_letter_code
_entity_poly.pdbx_strand_id
1 'polypeptide(L)'
;MGGEFETAFGRVRWEVDEDGLWITHSRRVRQVHWQEITRAGLVRLSDPNVPDNFPTQILPGLGTLFDLNRSLAEDYQQLVLARGRSPFRAYRVPIPIAKASALALVEEVRKRVGERWVGEISMAGHTRALGLSNPWWFYPIFVMSFLGVGLLVLLAGGAYTALTTGSLADVPLVAWLALVLWLVLVGLLFFLLRRRMEAGSFGSGR
;
A
#
# COMPACT_ATOMS: atom_id res chain seq x y z
N MET A 1 26.22 1.93 15.51
CA MET A 1 25.36 1.53 16.66
C MET A 1 24.30 0.59 16.13
N GLY A 2 23.89 -0.45 16.86
CA GLY A 2 22.91 -1.40 16.34
C GLY A 2 22.18 -2.16 17.43
N GLY A 3 21.14 -2.86 17.03
CA GLY A 3 20.30 -3.65 17.93
C GLY A 3 19.44 -4.65 17.20
N GLU A 4 18.73 -5.46 17.96
CA GLU A 4 17.73 -6.37 17.43
C GLU A 4 16.48 -6.42 18.30
N PHE A 5 15.35 -6.72 17.65
CA PHE A 5 14.07 -6.95 18.30
C PHE A 5 13.22 -7.92 17.48
N GLU A 6 12.26 -8.54 18.15
CA GLU A 6 11.29 -9.43 17.51
C GLU A 6 10.00 -8.68 17.23
N THR A 7 9.39 -9.00 16.10
CA THR A 7 8.09 -8.49 15.66
C THR A 7 7.20 -9.68 15.31
N ALA A 8 5.89 -9.44 15.19
CA ALA A 8 4.95 -10.44 14.68
C ALA A 8 5.34 -11.05 13.30
N PHE A 9 6.17 -10.35 12.53
CA PHE A 9 6.60 -10.76 11.18
C PHE A 9 8.02 -11.36 11.13
N GLY A 10 8.68 -11.48 12.30
CA GLY A 10 10.01 -12.04 12.45
C GLY A 10 10.99 -11.11 13.15
N ARG A 11 12.25 -11.55 13.20
CA ARG A 11 13.35 -10.80 13.83
C ARG A 11 13.83 -9.67 12.93
N VAL A 12 13.91 -8.47 13.52
CA VAL A 12 14.49 -7.27 12.92
C VAL A 12 15.82 -6.99 13.59
N ARG A 13 16.89 -6.98 12.80
CA ARG A 13 18.19 -6.45 13.21
C ARG A 13 18.42 -5.14 12.48
N TRP A 14 18.92 -4.15 13.19
CA TRP A 14 19.22 -2.84 12.63
C TRP A 14 20.61 -2.38 13.03
N GLU A 15 21.26 -1.66 12.13
CA GLU A 15 22.57 -1.08 12.33
C GLU A 15 22.61 0.29 11.66
N VAL A 16 23.25 1.24 12.33
CA VAL A 16 23.39 2.63 11.91
C VAL A 16 24.88 2.97 11.88
N ASP A 17 25.29 3.58 10.77
CA ASP A 17 26.57 4.22 10.56
C ASP A 17 26.41 5.69 10.15
N GLU A 18 27.49 6.28 9.64
CA GLU A 18 27.50 7.65 9.14
C GLU A 18 26.71 7.83 7.84
N ASP A 19 26.68 6.82 6.97
CA ASP A 19 26.10 6.92 5.64
C ASP A 19 24.62 6.52 5.58
N GLY A 20 24.16 5.65 6.47
CA GLY A 20 22.80 5.14 6.45
C GLY A 20 22.36 4.24 7.60
N LEU A 21 21.32 3.48 7.27
CA LEU A 21 20.63 2.53 8.12
C LEU A 21 20.52 1.20 7.37
N TRP A 22 21.03 0.14 7.97
CA TRP A 22 20.78 -1.22 7.53
C TRP A 22 19.69 -1.84 8.39
N ILE A 23 18.66 -2.35 7.73
CA ILE A 23 17.60 -3.13 8.36
C ILE A 23 17.61 -4.52 7.75
N THR A 24 17.79 -5.52 8.59
CA THR A 24 17.70 -6.93 8.24
C THR A 24 16.41 -7.50 8.81
N HIS A 25 15.50 -7.93 7.93
CA HIS A 25 14.24 -8.58 8.30
C HIS A 25 14.15 -9.94 7.59
N SER A 26 14.04 -11.02 8.35
CA SER A 26 13.87 -12.39 7.81
C SER A 26 14.82 -12.72 6.64
N ARG A 27 16.12 -12.48 6.85
CA ARG A 27 17.24 -12.64 5.89
C ARG A 27 17.33 -11.63 4.75
N ARG A 28 16.38 -10.71 4.62
CA ARG A 28 16.47 -9.61 3.65
C ARG A 28 17.15 -8.41 4.29
N VAL A 29 18.31 -8.04 3.78
CA VAL A 29 19.02 -6.82 4.16
C VAL A 29 18.58 -5.68 3.26
N ARG A 30 18.25 -4.54 3.85
CA ARG A 30 17.95 -3.29 3.16
C ARG A 30 18.81 -2.19 3.72
N GLN A 31 19.59 -1.56 2.86
CA GLN A 31 20.33 -0.35 3.18
C GLN A 31 19.53 0.87 2.73
N VAL A 32 19.50 1.89 3.59
CA VAL A 32 18.85 3.17 3.32
C VAL A 32 19.83 4.27 3.68
N HIS A 33 20.25 5.09 2.71
CA HIS A 33 21.16 6.18 2.99
C HIS A 33 20.41 7.36 3.60
N TRP A 34 21.03 8.08 4.54
CA TRP A 34 20.38 9.19 5.23
C TRP A 34 19.95 10.31 4.30
N GLN A 35 20.71 10.55 3.23
CA GLN A 35 20.42 11.57 2.22
C GLN A 35 19.19 11.25 1.37
N GLU A 36 18.87 9.96 1.22
CA GLU A 36 17.72 9.50 0.43
C GLU A 36 16.39 9.63 1.18
N ILE A 37 16.45 9.73 2.51
CA ILE A 37 15.26 9.86 3.36
C ILE A 37 14.77 11.29 3.26
N THR A 38 13.66 11.50 2.56
CA THR A 38 13.06 12.84 2.43
C THR A 38 12.25 13.22 3.64
N ARG A 39 11.55 12.25 4.26
CA ARG A 39 10.79 12.41 5.51
C ARG A 39 10.77 11.10 6.29
N ALA A 40 10.67 11.17 7.60
CA ALA A 40 10.43 10.01 8.45
C ALA A 40 9.41 10.31 9.55
N GLY A 41 8.75 9.28 10.06
CA GLY A 41 7.82 9.42 11.19
C GLY A 41 7.28 8.09 11.67
N LEU A 42 6.57 8.13 12.79
CA LEU A 42 5.84 6.99 13.34
C LEU A 42 4.38 7.07 12.95
N VAL A 43 3.82 5.94 12.55
CA VAL A 43 2.44 5.84 12.13
C VAL A 43 1.73 4.85 13.03
N ARG A 44 0.64 5.29 13.65
CA ARG A 44 -0.24 4.36 14.35
C ARG A 44 -0.99 3.54 13.32
N LEU A 45 -0.90 2.21 13.46
CA LEU A 45 -1.79 1.29 12.79
C LEU A 45 -3.23 1.61 13.24
N SER A 46 -4.16 1.69 12.30
CA SER A 46 -5.56 1.96 12.65
C SER A 46 -6.20 0.68 13.19
N ASP A 47 -6.86 0.79 14.35
CA ASP A 47 -7.83 -0.22 14.77
C ASP A 47 -8.95 -0.24 13.73
N PRO A 48 -9.20 -1.36 13.04
CA PRO A 48 -10.34 -1.46 12.15
C PRO A 48 -11.62 -1.29 12.97
N ASN A 49 -12.39 -0.22 12.69
CA ASN A 49 -13.76 -0.09 13.18
C ASN A 49 -14.58 -1.23 12.58
N VAL A 50 -14.79 -2.31 13.33
CA VAL A 50 -15.70 -3.40 12.97
C VAL A 50 -17.10 -2.97 13.43
N PRO A 51 -18.11 -2.89 12.55
CA PRO A 51 -19.48 -2.62 12.95
C PRO A 51 -19.97 -3.66 13.97
N ASP A 52 -20.70 -3.22 14.99
CA ASP A 52 -21.17 -4.10 16.10
C ASP A 52 -21.97 -5.33 15.64
N ASN A 53 -22.51 -5.30 14.42
CA ASN A 53 -23.31 -6.38 13.82
C ASN A 53 -22.59 -7.11 12.67
N PHE A 54 -21.26 -6.99 12.54
CA PHE A 54 -20.54 -7.71 11.48
C PHE A 54 -20.63 -9.22 11.74
N PRO A 55 -21.09 -10.04 10.78
CA PRO A 55 -21.33 -11.46 10.99
C PRO A 55 -20.01 -12.26 10.97
N THR A 56 -19.14 -12.02 11.96
CA THR A 56 -17.88 -12.75 12.19
C THR A 56 -18.12 -14.25 12.40
N GLN A 57 -19.34 -14.65 12.77
CA GLN A 57 -19.76 -16.05 12.89
C GLN A 57 -19.92 -16.77 11.53
N ILE A 58 -20.20 -16.04 10.44
CA ILE A 58 -20.40 -16.62 9.10
C ILE A 58 -19.06 -16.86 8.39
N LEU A 59 -18.04 -16.06 8.73
CA LEU A 59 -16.68 -16.14 8.18
C LEU A 59 -15.68 -16.14 9.35
N PRO A 60 -15.50 -17.27 10.06
CA PRO A 60 -14.68 -17.34 11.28
C PRO A 60 -13.24 -16.89 11.04
N GLY A 61 -12.69 -17.11 9.84
CA GLY A 61 -11.35 -16.63 9.47
C GLY A 61 -11.23 -15.10 9.45
N LEU A 62 -12.29 -14.37 9.11
CA LEU A 62 -12.29 -12.90 9.08
C LEU A 62 -12.32 -12.30 10.49
N GLY A 63 -13.05 -12.91 11.43
CA GLY A 63 -13.05 -12.48 12.84
C GLY A 63 -11.64 -12.52 13.45
N THR A 64 -10.94 -13.65 13.30
CA THR A 64 -9.54 -13.78 13.73
C THR A 64 -8.59 -12.77 13.08
N LEU A 65 -8.84 -12.37 11.83
CA LEU A 65 -8.03 -11.36 11.16
C LEU A 65 -8.28 -9.95 11.74
N PHE A 66 -9.52 -9.63 12.12
CA PHE A 66 -9.83 -8.37 12.79
C PHE A 66 -9.21 -8.30 14.19
N ASP A 67 -9.30 -9.37 14.97
CA ASP A 67 -8.69 -9.44 16.31
C ASP A 67 -7.16 -9.39 16.24
N LEU A 68 -6.57 -10.09 15.26
CA LEU A 68 -5.14 -10.00 14.98
C LEU A 68 -4.74 -8.57 14.56
N ASN A 69 -5.54 -7.91 13.72
CA ASN A 69 -5.22 -6.56 13.28
C ASN A 69 -5.39 -5.53 14.42
N ARG A 70 -6.36 -5.72 15.31
CA ARG A 70 -6.55 -4.91 16.52
C ARG A 70 -5.39 -5.06 17.49
N SER A 71 -5.02 -6.29 17.83
CA SER A 71 -3.85 -6.55 18.70
C SER A 71 -2.55 -5.99 18.11
N LEU A 72 -2.35 -6.10 16.79
CA LEU A 72 -1.22 -5.45 16.12
C LEU A 72 -1.27 -3.93 16.20
N ALA A 73 -2.47 -3.32 16.13
CA ALA A 73 -2.62 -1.88 16.25
C ALA A 73 -2.35 -1.35 17.67
N GLU A 74 -2.62 -2.17 18.69
CA GLU A 74 -2.33 -1.85 20.09
C GLU A 74 -0.85 -1.99 20.44
N ASP A 75 -0.19 -3.05 19.97
CA ASP A 75 1.17 -3.39 20.39
C ASP A 75 2.28 -2.80 19.51
N TYR A 76 1.93 -2.36 18.29
CA TYR A 76 2.90 -1.94 17.29
C TYR A 76 2.58 -0.57 16.69
N GLN A 77 3.65 0.17 16.40
CA GLN A 77 3.63 1.32 15.51
C GLN A 77 4.43 1.01 14.26
N GLN A 78 4.26 1.80 13.22
CA GLN A 78 5.01 1.63 11.99
C GLN A 78 5.95 2.81 11.79
N LEU A 79 7.26 2.56 11.88
CA LEU A 79 8.26 3.51 11.44
C LEU A 79 8.27 3.56 9.92
N VAL A 80 8.11 4.76 9.37
CA VAL A 80 8.12 4.97 7.91
C VAL A 80 9.22 5.92 7.52
N LEU A 81 10.08 5.45 6.61
CA LEU A 81 11.17 6.21 5.99
C LEU A 81 10.82 6.46 4.52
N ALA A 82 10.38 7.67 4.20
CA ALA A 82 10.00 8.04 2.85
C ALA A 82 11.24 8.35 1.99
N ARG A 83 11.30 7.76 0.79
CA ARG A 83 12.28 8.12 -0.26
C ARG A 83 11.57 8.81 -1.42
N GLY A 84 11.51 10.14 -1.35
CA GLY A 84 10.80 10.96 -2.32
C GLY A 84 9.29 10.97 -2.09
N ARG A 85 8.54 11.32 -3.14
CA ARG A 85 7.09 11.55 -3.07
C ARG A 85 6.24 10.30 -3.35
N SER A 86 6.84 9.11 -3.48
CA SER A 86 6.09 7.89 -3.84
C SER A 86 5.91 6.97 -2.63
N PRO A 87 4.67 6.55 -2.30
CA PRO A 87 4.42 5.61 -1.20
C PRO A 87 5.04 4.23 -1.43
N PHE A 88 5.28 3.86 -2.68
CA PHE A 88 5.97 2.61 -3.05
C PHE A 88 7.46 2.62 -2.75
N ARG A 89 8.04 3.81 -2.56
CA ARG A 89 9.46 4.00 -2.22
C ARG A 89 9.68 4.22 -0.71
N ALA A 90 8.63 4.13 0.10
CA ALA A 90 8.74 4.23 1.54
C ALA A 90 9.13 2.88 2.16
N TYR A 91 10.12 2.89 3.04
CA TYR A 91 10.45 1.74 3.88
C TYR A 91 9.61 1.78 5.14
N ARG A 92 9.01 0.64 5.49
CA ARG A 92 8.10 0.49 6.62
C ARG A 92 8.64 -0.60 7.52
N VAL A 93 8.81 -0.28 8.79
CA VAL A 93 9.30 -1.21 9.81
C VAL A 93 8.31 -1.22 10.96
N PRO A 94 7.76 -2.39 11.35
CA PRO A 94 6.95 -2.49 12.54
C PRO A 94 7.83 -2.33 13.78
N ILE A 95 7.44 -1.45 14.68
CA ILE A 95 8.12 -1.08 15.93
C ILE A 95 7.23 -1.51 17.09
N PRO A 96 7.61 -2.56 17.84
CA PRO A 96 6.90 -2.93 19.07
C PRO A 96 7.09 -1.84 20.14
N ILE A 97 5.98 -1.32 20.67
CA ILE A 97 5.98 -0.16 21.58
C ILE A 97 6.66 -0.51 22.91
N ALA A 98 6.50 -1.75 23.39
CA ALA A 98 7.02 -2.21 24.68
C ALA A 98 8.53 -2.58 24.66
N LYS A 99 9.22 -2.51 23.52
CA LYS A 99 10.63 -2.96 23.39
C LYS A 99 11.58 -1.77 23.31
N ALA A 100 12.43 -1.62 24.33
CA ALA A 100 13.44 -0.56 24.40
C ALA A 100 14.40 -0.56 23.18
N SER A 101 14.78 -1.73 22.66
CA SER A 101 15.65 -1.81 21.48
C SER A 101 14.98 -1.34 20.18
N ALA A 102 13.65 -1.39 20.10
CA ALA A 102 12.88 -0.85 18.98
C ALA A 102 12.72 0.66 19.11
N LEU A 103 12.52 1.17 20.33
CA LEU A 103 12.52 2.61 20.61
C LEU A 103 13.90 3.25 20.37
N ALA A 104 14.99 2.53 20.66
CA ALA A 104 16.34 2.99 20.36
C ALA A 104 16.57 3.22 18.85
N LEU A 105 15.99 2.37 17.99
CA LEU A 105 16.01 2.59 16.54
C LEU A 105 15.28 3.89 16.16
N VAL A 106 14.09 4.11 16.72
CA VAL A 106 13.30 5.33 16.46
C VAL A 106 14.08 6.57 16.86
N GLU A 107 14.70 6.54 18.03
CA GLU A 107 15.50 7.65 18.56
C GLU A 107 16.71 7.95 17.67
N GLU A 108 17.43 6.93 17.23
CA GLU A 108 18.59 7.12 16.34
C GLU A 108 18.16 7.67 14.98
N VAL A 109 17.06 7.16 14.42
CA VAL A 109 16.49 7.70 13.17
C VAL A 109 16.05 9.16 13.37
N ARG A 110 15.38 9.49 14.47
CA ARG A 110 14.95 10.86 14.79
C ARG A 110 16.15 11.79 14.85
N LYS A 111 17.23 11.39 15.53
CA LYS A 111 18.47 12.16 15.66
C LYS A 111 19.15 12.41 14.31
N ARG A 112 19.23 11.40 13.45
CA ARG A 112 19.89 11.49 12.13
C ARG A 112 19.07 12.25 11.10
N VAL A 113 17.75 12.08 11.13
CA VAL A 113 16.82 12.69 10.17
C VAL A 113 16.56 14.16 10.52
N GLY A 114 16.55 14.52 11.81
CA GLY A 114 16.43 15.90 12.29
C GLY A 114 15.08 16.53 11.91
N GLU A 115 15.13 17.70 11.28
CA GLU A 115 13.93 18.46 10.87
C GLU A 115 13.01 17.71 9.87
N ARG A 116 13.53 16.68 9.20
CA ARG A 116 12.75 15.81 8.30
C ARG A 116 11.87 14.81 9.06
N TRP A 117 11.97 14.78 10.40
CA TRP A 117 11.12 13.98 11.29
C TRP A 117 9.77 14.66 11.49
N VAL A 118 8.70 13.96 11.15
CA VAL A 118 7.34 14.49 11.17
C VAL A 118 6.60 14.18 12.48
N GLY A 119 7.21 13.36 13.35
CA GLY A 119 6.58 12.94 14.60
C GLY A 119 5.69 11.70 14.44
N GLU A 120 4.78 11.56 15.39
CA GLU A 120 3.76 10.52 15.39
C GLU A 120 2.51 11.01 14.66
N ILE A 121 2.04 10.24 13.68
CA ILE A 121 0.98 10.64 12.76
C ILE A 121 -0.06 9.53 12.64
N SER A 122 -1.32 9.91 12.47
CA SER A 122 -2.39 8.95 12.17
C SER A 122 -2.23 8.38 10.75
N MET A 123 -2.78 7.19 10.52
CA MET A 123 -2.77 6.56 9.19
C MET A 123 -3.45 7.43 8.12
N ALA A 124 -4.51 8.15 8.47
CA ALA A 124 -5.20 9.09 7.57
C ALA A 124 -4.35 10.33 7.22
N GLY A 125 -3.52 10.80 8.15
CA GLY A 125 -2.59 11.91 7.92
C GLY A 125 -1.27 11.49 7.27
N HIS A 126 -0.99 10.19 7.23
CA HIS A 126 0.29 9.60 6.86
C HIS A 126 0.83 10.07 5.51
N THR A 127 0.01 10.00 4.46
CA THR A 127 0.43 10.32 3.09
C THR A 127 0.74 11.80 2.93
N ARG A 128 -0.13 12.67 3.44
CA ARG A 128 0.04 14.13 3.38
C ARG A 128 1.24 14.59 4.22
N ALA A 129 1.38 14.08 5.44
CA ALA A 129 2.42 14.50 6.37
C ALA A 129 3.82 14.00 5.96
N LEU A 130 3.92 12.82 5.34
CA LEU A 130 5.19 12.31 4.80
C LEU A 130 5.45 12.76 3.35
N GLY A 131 4.56 13.55 2.74
CA GLY A 131 4.71 14.01 1.35
C GLY A 131 4.61 12.88 0.31
N LEU A 132 3.98 11.76 0.69
CA LEU A 132 3.75 10.62 -0.18
C LEU A 132 2.49 10.87 -1.01
N SER A 133 2.67 11.11 -2.31
CA SER A 133 1.61 11.19 -3.30
C SER A 133 1.47 9.86 -4.05
N ASN A 134 0.25 9.33 -4.13
CA ASN A 134 -0.02 8.28 -5.11
C ASN A 134 0.27 8.83 -6.50
N PRO A 135 1.04 8.12 -7.35
CA PRO A 135 1.25 8.58 -8.71
C PRO A 135 -0.10 8.72 -9.42
N TRP A 136 -0.29 9.79 -10.18
CA TRP A 136 -1.57 10.12 -10.81
C TRP A 136 -2.12 9.00 -11.71
N TRP A 137 -1.22 8.19 -12.30
CA TRP A 137 -1.56 7.05 -13.15
C TRP A 137 -2.10 5.84 -12.37
N PHE A 138 -1.92 5.79 -11.04
CA PHE A 138 -2.40 4.68 -10.22
C PHE A 138 -3.93 4.61 -10.18
N TYR A 139 -4.61 5.75 -9.98
CA TYR A 139 -6.07 5.81 -9.92
C TYR A 139 -6.76 5.28 -11.18
N PRO A 140 -6.41 5.74 -12.40
CA PRO A 140 -7.05 5.22 -13.59
C PRO A 140 -6.72 3.74 -13.84
N ILE A 141 -5.50 3.27 -13.58
CA ILE A 141 -5.19 1.83 -13.69
C ILE A 141 -6.01 1.01 -12.69
N PHE A 142 -6.09 1.44 -11.43
CA PHE A 142 -6.84 0.76 -10.39
C PHE A 142 -8.34 0.64 -10.73
N VAL A 143 -8.96 1.74 -11.16
CA VAL A 143 -10.36 1.75 -11.61
C VAL A 143 -10.58 0.79 -12.78
N MET A 144 -9.65 0.77 -13.75
CA MET A 144 -9.75 -0.09 -14.91
C MET A 144 -9.57 -1.58 -14.57
N SER A 145 -8.65 -1.91 -13.67
CA SER A 145 -8.48 -3.28 -13.16
C SER A 145 -9.72 -3.74 -12.39
N PHE A 146 -10.28 -2.88 -11.54
CA PHE A 146 -11.50 -3.19 -10.79
C PHE A 146 -12.69 -3.45 -11.73
N LEU A 147 -12.89 -2.57 -12.72
CA LEU A 147 -13.92 -2.75 -13.74
C LEU A 147 -13.66 -3.98 -14.62
N GLY A 148 -12.40 -4.27 -14.94
CA GLY A 148 -12.00 -5.46 -15.69
C GLY A 148 -12.32 -6.75 -14.95
N VAL A 149 -12.05 -6.81 -13.64
CA VAL A 149 -12.42 -7.97 -12.80
C VAL A 149 -13.94 -8.11 -12.72
N GLY A 150 -14.68 -7.01 -12.50
CA GLY A 150 -16.15 -7.05 -12.51
C GLY A 150 -16.73 -7.55 -13.83
N LEU A 151 -16.16 -7.11 -14.96
CA LEU A 151 -16.54 -7.59 -16.29
C LEU A 151 -16.19 -9.07 -16.49
N LEU A 152 -15.04 -9.52 -16.01
CA LEU A 152 -14.61 -10.92 -16.12
C LEU A 152 -15.55 -11.84 -15.35
N VAL A 153 -16.03 -11.42 -14.17
CA VAL A 153 -17.06 -12.14 -13.41
C VAL A 153 -18.38 -12.19 -14.18
N LEU A 154 -18.81 -11.08 -14.79
CA LEU A 154 -20.04 -11.03 -15.60
C LEU A 154 -19.95 -11.92 -16.86
N LEU A 155 -18.80 -11.92 -17.54
CA LEU A 155 -18.56 -12.76 -18.72
C LEU A 155 -18.43 -14.24 -18.33
N ALA A 156 -17.79 -14.56 -17.21
CA ALA A 156 -17.71 -15.93 -16.71
C ALA A 156 -19.11 -16.46 -16.31
N GLY A 157 -19.93 -15.61 -15.66
CA GLY A 157 -21.33 -15.92 -15.39
C GLY A 157 -22.14 -16.15 -16.66
N GLY A 158 -21.99 -15.26 -17.65
CA GLY A 158 -22.63 -15.37 -18.96
C GLY A 158 -22.19 -16.61 -19.76
N ALA A 159 -20.90 -16.94 -19.73
CA ALA A 159 -20.33 -18.12 -20.36
C ALA A 159 -20.81 -19.41 -19.68
N TYR A 160 -20.87 -19.41 -18.34
CA TYR A 160 -21.47 -20.52 -17.59
C TYR A 160 -22.92 -20.74 -17.99
N THR A 161 -23.74 -19.68 -18.03
CA THR A 161 -25.14 -19.80 -18.50
C THR A 161 -25.22 -20.31 -19.92
N ALA A 162 -24.43 -19.78 -20.87
CA ALA A 162 -24.43 -20.21 -22.26
C ALA A 162 -23.98 -21.67 -22.45
N LEU A 163 -23.02 -22.14 -21.64
CA LEU A 163 -22.58 -23.54 -21.63
C LEU A 163 -23.65 -24.48 -21.06
N THR A 164 -24.42 -24.00 -20.07
CA THR A 164 -25.50 -24.80 -19.47
C THR A 164 -26.78 -24.82 -20.29
N THR A 165 -27.11 -23.75 -21.02
CA THR A 165 -28.33 -23.66 -21.84
C THR A 165 -28.09 -23.95 -23.33
N GLY A 166 -26.83 -24.04 -23.76
CA GLY A 166 -26.45 -24.31 -25.15
C GLY A 166 -26.68 -23.13 -26.10
N SER A 167 -26.95 -21.93 -25.58
CA SER A 167 -27.27 -20.74 -26.38
C SER A 167 -26.54 -19.50 -25.89
N LEU A 168 -25.89 -18.79 -26.81
CA LEU A 168 -25.28 -17.48 -26.56
C LEU A 168 -26.31 -16.35 -26.44
N ALA A 169 -27.57 -16.58 -26.85
CA ALA A 169 -28.64 -15.61 -26.71
C ALA A 169 -29.07 -15.39 -25.24
N ASP A 170 -28.73 -16.32 -24.36
CA ASP A 170 -29.07 -16.25 -22.93
C ASP A 170 -28.06 -15.43 -22.11
N VAL A 171 -26.98 -14.96 -22.73
CA VAL A 171 -26.04 -14.04 -22.08
C VAL A 171 -26.77 -12.73 -21.79
N PRO A 172 -26.82 -12.26 -20.53
CA PRO A 172 -27.57 -11.07 -20.18
C PRO A 172 -27.04 -9.85 -20.95
N LEU A 173 -27.96 -9.05 -21.50
CA LEU A 173 -27.65 -7.83 -22.26
C LEU A 173 -26.74 -6.85 -21.48
N VAL A 174 -26.83 -6.88 -20.15
CA VAL A 174 -25.98 -6.12 -19.23
C VAL A 174 -24.49 -6.49 -19.38
N ALA A 175 -24.16 -7.77 -19.62
CA ALA A 175 -22.77 -8.20 -19.82
C ALA A 175 -22.21 -7.64 -21.15
N TRP A 176 -23.02 -7.59 -22.20
CA TRP A 176 -22.64 -6.99 -23.48
C TRP A 176 -22.45 -5.47 -23.39
N LEU A 177 -23.37 -4.77 -22.71
CA LEU A 177 -23.22 -3.33 -22.45
C LEU A 177 -22.00 -3.02 -21.59
N ALA A 178 -21.72 -3.84 -20.57
CA ALA A 178 -20.54 -3.72 -19.73
C ALA A 178 -19.25 -3.92 -20.55
N LEU A 179 -19.22 -4.86 -21.49
CA LEU A 179 -18.08 -5.10 -22.38
C LEU A 179 -17.80 -3.88 -23.28
N VAL A 180 -18.85 -3.34 -23.92
CA VAL A 180 -18.71 -2.15 -24.78
C VAL A 180 -18.21 -0.95 -23.99
N LEU A 181 -18.80 -0.70 -22.81
CA LEU A 181 -18.38 0.39 -21.93
C LEU A 181 -16.92 0.23 -21.49
N TRP A 182 -16.50 -0.99 -21.19
CA TRP A 182 -15.12 -1.29 -20.82
C TRP A 182 -14.14 -1.05 -21.97
N LEU A 183 -14.48 -1.47 -23.20
CA LEU A 183 -13.65 -1.20 -24.38
C LEU A 183 -13.48 0.30 -24.64
N VAL A 184 -14.56 1.09 -24.49
CA VAL A 184 -14.50 2.56 -24.61
C VAL A 184 -13.60 3.17 -23.54
N LEU A 185 -13.71 2.70 -22.30
CA LEU A 185 -12.87 3.15 -21.19
C LEU A 185 -11.38 2.81 -21.40
N VAL A 186 -11.06 1.61 -21.89
CA VAL A 186 -9.69 1.21 -22.23
C VAL A 186 -9.14 2.06 -23.37
N GLY A 187 -9.94 2.29 -24.42
CA GLY A 187 -9.57 3.14 -25.53
C GLY A 187 -9.29 4.58 -25.11
N LEU A 188 -10.16 5.16 -24.26
CA LEU A 188 -9.99 6.51 -23.72
C LEU A 188 -8.73 6.61 -22.85
N LEU A 189 -8.46 5.61 -22.00
CA LEU A 189 -7.25 5.56 -21.19
C LEU A 189 -6.00 5.56 -22.07
N PHE A 190 -5.96 4.68 -23.08
CA PHE A 190 -4.82 4.57 -23.99
C PHE A 190 -4.60 5.88 -24.76
N PHE A 191 -5.69 6.52 -25.19
CA PHE A 191 -5.64 7.85 -25.82
C PHE A 191 -5.07 8.92 -24.89
N LEU A 192 -5.53 8.98 -23.64
CA LEU A 192 -5.04 9.95 -22.65
C LEU A 192 -3.56 9.72 -22.29
N LEU A 193 -3.14 8.47 -22.15
CA LEU A 193 -1.75 8.09 -21.92
C LEU A 193 -0.86 8.49 -23.10
N ARG A 194 -1.29 8.19 -24.33
CA ARG A 194 -0.58 8.56 -25.56
C ARG A 194 -0.40 10.08 -25.67
N ARG A 195 -1.48 10.85 -25.52
CA ARG A 195 -1.44 12.32 -25.62
C ARG A 195 -0.51 12.96 -24.59
N ARG A 196 -0.37 12.35 -23.41
CA ARG A 196 0.54 12.83 -22.36
C ARG A 196 2.01 12.48 -22.62
N MET A 197 2.31 11.32 -23.21
CA MET A 197 3.67 10.99 -23.63
C MET A 197 4.16 11.95 -24.73
N GLU A 198 3.26 12.29 -25.68
CA GLU A 198 3.52 13.28 -26.73
C GLU A 198 3.70 14.70 -26.13
N ALA A 199 2.93 15.06 -25.09
CA ALA A 199 3.11 16.35 -24.41
C ALA A 199 4.37 16.41 -23.51
N GLY A 200 4.86 15.27 -23.01
CA GLY A 200 6.06 15.17 -22.18
C GLY A 200 7.37 15.27 -22.97
N SER A 201 7.37 14.95 -24.27
CA SER A 201 8.59 15.02 -25.09
C SER A 201 8.97 16.44 -25.53
N PHE A 202 8.10 17.44 -25.32
CA PHE A 202 8.39 18.85 -25.62
C PHE A 202 9.02 19.62 -24.45
N GLY A 203 9.20 19.00 -23.27
CA GLY A 203 9.74 19.65 -22.07
C GLY A 203 11.22 19.37 -21.75
N SER A 204 11.93 18.57 -22.56
CA SER A 204 13.35 18.22 -22.35
C SER A 204 14.28 18.93 -23.34
N GLY A 205 13.95 20.18 -23.67
CA GLY A 205 14.70 20.98 -24.64
C GLY A 205 14.58 22.46 -24.36
N ARG A 206 14.95 22.89 -23.15
CA ARG A 206 15.56 24.20 -22.82
C ARG A 206 15.64 24.38 -21.31
#